data_AF-A0AAX3KRQ4-F1
#
_entry.id   AF-A0AAX3KRQ4-F1
#
_cell.length_a   1.000
_cell.length_b   1.000
_cell.length_c   1.000
_cell.angle_alpha   90.00
_cell.angle_beta   90.00
_cell.angle_gamma   90.00
#
_symmetry.space_group_name_H-M   'P 1'
#
loop_
_entity.id
_entity.type
_entity.pdbx_description
1 polymer ?
#
loop_
_entity_poly.entity_id
_entity_poly.type
_entity_poly.pdbx_seq_one_letter_code
_entity_poly.pdbx_strand_id
1 'polypeptide(L)'
;MAVSRRFIPLFALLSALAACTSYHDQLIAKGYPPAYADGFSDGCQTGKQAVNGIGYEHKDARRFAAEKPYQQGWDAGYAQCVQVAQREEQQRFMDQVRENREGAEQLHLRSKTR
;
A
#
# COMPACT_ATOMS: atom_id res chain seq x y z
N MET A 1 -38.08 -13.52 16.77
CA MET A 1 -37.35 -13.98 15.57
C MET A 1 -36.18 -14.85 16.03
N ALA A 2 -36.34 -16.18 15.96
CA ALA A 2 -35.26 -17.10 16.34
C ALA A 2 -34.26 -17.19 15.18
N VAL A 3 -33.16 -16.45 15.24
CA VAL A 3 -32.06 -16.62 14.30
C VAL A 3 -31.44 -17.99 14.60
N SER A 4 -31.65 -18.94 13.70
CA SER A 4 -31.17 -20.31 13.83
C SER A 4 -29.65 -20.30 14.02
N ARG A 5 -29.16 -20.97 15.09
CA ARG A 5 -27.73 -21.06 15.49
C ARG A 5 -26.79 -21.50 14.36
N ARG A 6 -27.32 -22.13 13.31
CA ARG A 6 -26.62 -22.55 12.09
C ARG A 6 -26.28 -21.41 11.13
N PHE A 7 -26.99 -20.28 11.19
CA PHE A 7 -26.71 -19.11 10.35
C PHE A 7 -25.67 -18.16 10.95
N ILE A 8 -25.37 -18.30 12.25
CA ILE A 8 -24.34 -17.51 12.95
C ILE A 8 -22.94 -17.68 12.32
N PRO A 9 -22.42 -18.91 12.09
CA PRO A 9 -21.11 -19.06 11.43
C PRO A 9 -21.14 -18.60 9.97
N LEU A 10 -22.28 -18.76 9.28
CA LEU A 10 -22.43 -18.31 7.89
C LEU A 10 -22.38 -16.77 7.79
N PHE A 11 -23.06 -16.07 8.70
CA PHE A 11 -23.03 -14.60 8.76
C PHE A 11 -21.67 -14.06 9.20
N ALA A 12 -20.99 -14.74 10.13
CA ALA A 12 -19.64 -14.40 10.55
C ALA A 12 -18.62 -14.57 9.40
N LEU A 13 -18.77 -15.65 8.61
CA LEU A 13 -17.94 -15.89 7.43
C LEU A 13 -18.19 -14.85 6.34
N LEU A 14 -19.46 -14.51 6.05
CA LEU A 14 -19.78 -13.46 5.07
C LEU A 14 -19.24 -12.07 5.48
N SER A 15 -19.28 -11.75 6.77
CA SER A 15 -18.77 -10.47 7.30
C SER A 15 -17.25 -10.35 7.15
N ALA A 16 -16.52 -11.48 7.20
CA ALA A 16 -15.06 -11.50 7.09
C ALA A 16 -14.54 -11.20 5.67
N LEU A 17 -15.38 -11.34 4.63
CA LEU A 17 -14.99 -11.06 3.24
C LEU A 17 -15.13 -9.58 2.84
N ALA A 18 -15.71 -8.72 3.68
CA ALA A 18 -16.18 -7.39 3.27
C ALA A 18 -15.20 -6.22 3.48
N ALA A 19 -13.95 -6.45 3.92
CA ALA A 19 -13.08 -5.36 4.37
C ALA A 19 -11.83 -5.12 3.51
N CYS A 20 -11.99 -5.00 2.19
CA CYS A 20 -11.03 -4.26 1.35
C CYS A 20 -11.59 -2.85 1.12
N THR A 21 -11.48 -1.98 2.12
CA THR A 21 -11.81 -0.55 1.93
C THR A 21 -10.59 0.17 1.35
N SER A 22 -10.79 0.94 0.28
CA SER A 22 -9.74 1.80 -0.26
C SER A 22 -9.32 2.82 0.80
N TYR A 23 -8.05 3.22 0.82
CA TYR A 23 -7.60 4.29 1.72
C TYR A 23 -8.35 5.61 1.45
N HIS A 24 -8.76 5.82 0.20
CA HIS A 24 -9.64 6.91 -0.21
C HIS A 24 -10.97 6.91 0.57
N ASP A 25 -11.68 5.79 0.56
CA ASP A 25 -12.97 5.64 1.27
C ASP A 25 -12.80 5.83 2.78
N GLN A 26 -11.67 5.38 3.35
CA GLN A 26 -11.36 5.59 4.76
C GLN A 26 -11.16 7.07 5.11
N LEU A 27 -10.53 7.85 4.22
CA LEU A 27 -10.38 9.29 4.42
C LEU A 27 -11.75 9.97 4.39
N ILE A 28 -12.63 9.60 3.44
CA ILE A 28 -13.99 10.14 3.39
C ILE A 28 -14.77 9.76 4.66
N ALA A 29 -14.69 8.51 5.10
CA ALA A 29 -15.34 8.05 6.32
C ALA A 29 -14.84 8.78 7.58
N LYS A 30 -13.59 9.25 7.58
CA LYS A 30 -13.00 10.07 8.65
C LYS A 30 -13.37 11.56 8.54
N GLY A 31 -14.15 11.96 7.54
CA GLY A 31 -14.61 13.33 7.34
C GLY A 31 -13.66 14.21 6.51
N TYR A 32 -12.66 13.64 5.84
CA TYR A 32 -11.84 14.40 4.91
C TYR A 32 -12.66 14.77 3.65
N PRO A 33 -12.42 15.95 3.04
CA PRO A 33 -13.06 16.31 1.79
C PRO A 33 -12.75 15.30 0.67
N PRO A 34 -13.70 14.98 -0.24
CA PRO A 34 -13.45 14.08 -1.36
C PRO A 34 -12.26 14.51 -2.21
N ALA A 35 -12.09 15.82 -2.44
CA ALA A 35 -10.94 16.35 -3.17
C ALA A 35 -9.59 16.02 -2.51
N TYR A 36 -9.51 16.02 -1.17
CA TYR A 36 -8.31 15.58 -0.45
C TYR A 36 -8.05 14.09 -0.64
N ALA A 37 -9.10 13.26 -0.57
CA ALA A 37 -8.98 11.82 -0.76
C ALA A 37 -8.52 11.47 -2.20
N ASP A 38 -9.07 12.16 -3.21
CA ASP A 38 -8.63 12.03 -4.60
C ASP A 38 -7.16 12.39 -4.76
N GLY A 39 -6.77 13.58 -4.26
CA GLY A 39 -5.40 14.05 -4.31
C GLY A 39 -4.45 13.07 -3.65
N PHE A 40 -4.82 12.55 -2.46
CA PHE A 40 -4.02 11.56 -1.75
C PHE A 40 -3.80 10.28 -2.56
N SER A 41 -4.84 9.77 -3.22
CA SER A 41 -4.74 8.59 -4.07
C SER A 41 -3.76 8.81 -5.23
N ASP A 42 -3.92 9.94 -5.93
CA ASP A 42 -3.07 10.34 -7.07
C ASP A 42 -1.60 10.55 -6.65
N GLY A 43 -1.39 11.28 -5.56
CA GLY A 43 -0.07 11.52 -4.98
C GLY A 43 0.61 10.23 -4.55
N CYS A 44 -0.12 9.33 -3.89
CA CYS A 44 0.42 8.05 -3.45
C CYS A 44 0.86 7.16 -4.62
N GLN A 45 0.08 7.11 -5.71
CA GLN A 45 0.45 6.35 -6.90
C GLN A 45 1.72 6.90 -7.55
N THR A 46 1.82 8.23 -7.65
CA THR A 46 3.03 8.91 -8.12
C THR A 46 4.24 8.62 -7.22
N GLY A 47 4.05 8.69 -5.89
CA GLY A 47 5.13 8.47 -4.93
C GLY A 47 5.74 7.06 -4.98
N LYS A 48 4.89 6.02 -5.15
CA LYS A 48 5.39 4.64 -5.34
C LYS A 48 6.22 4.52 -6.61
N GLN A 49 5.77 5.13 -7.70
CA GLN A 49 6.46 5.06 -8.99
C GLN A 49 7.77 5.85 -9.01
N ALA A 50 7.84 6.95 -8.26
CA ALA A 50 9.03 7.78 -8.14
C ALA A 50 10.23 7.01 -7.54
N VAL A 51 9.99 6.10 -6.60
CA VAL A 51 11.05 5.25 -6.02
C VAL A 51 11.57 4.24 -7.03
N ASN A 52 10.66 3.64 -7.81
CA ASN A 52 10.99 2.60 -8.77
C ASN A 52 11.62 3.17 -10.07
N GLY A 53 11.61 4.50 -10.23
CA GLY A 53 12.11 5.21 -11.42
C GLY A 53 11.28 4.99 -12.70
N ILE A 54 10.15 4.29 -12.61
CA ILE A 54 9.31 3.91 -13.75
C ILE A 54 7.84 4.25 -13.42
N GLY A 55 7.26 5.19 -14.17
CA GLY A 55 5.85 5.53 -14.06
C GLY A 55 5.52 6.93 -14.56
N TYR A 56 4.28 7.36 -14.31
CA TYR A 56 3.75 8.65 -14.75
C TYR A 56 3.30 9.45 -13.54
N GLU A 57 3.44 10.77 -13.61
CA GLU A 57 2.85 11.63 -12.60
C GLU A 57 1.32 11.57 -12.69
N HIS A 58 0.69 11.04 -11.64
CA HIS A 58 -0.76 11.08 -11.46
C HIS A 58 -1.06 12.38 -10.72
N LYS A 59 -1.34 13.45 -11.45
CA LYS A 59 -1.72 14.76 -10.91
C LYS A 59 -2.65 15.48 -11.88
N ASP A 60 -3.87 15.79 -11.44
CA ASP A 60 -4.73 16.72 -12.16
C ASP A 60 -4.21 18.15 -11.96
N ALA A 61 -3.49 18.67 -12.96
CA ALA A 61 -2.86 19.98 -12.88
C ALA A 61 -3.86 21.12 -12.61
N ARG A 62 -5.08 21.03 -13.15
CA ARG A 62 -6.11 22.06 -12.94
C ARG A 62 -6.59 22.05 -11.50
N ARG A 63 -6.90 20.87 -10.97
CA ARG A 63 -7.35 20.72 -9.58
C ARG A 63 -6.23 21.04 -8.59
N PHE A 64 -4.99 20.64 -8.88
CA PHE A 64 -3.84 20.98 -8.06
C PHE A 64 -3.64 22.50 -7.92
N ALA A 65 -3.87 23.26 -8.98
CA ALA A 65 -3.78 24.72 -8.94
C ALA A 65 -5.01 25.40 -8.30
N ALA A 66 -6.21 24.83 -8.42
CA ALA A 66 -7.46 25.47 -8.03
C ALA A 66 -8.05 24.99 -6.69
N GLU A 67 -7.79 23.74 -6.30
CA GLU A 67 -8.39 23.07 -5.16
C GLU A 67 -7.33 22.81 -4.09
N LYS A 68 -7.25 23.70 -3.09
CA LYS A 68 -6.33 23.54 -1.95
C LYS A 68 -6.43 22.17 -1.25
N PRO A 69 -7.62 21.58 -1.03
CA PRO A 69 -7.71 20.24 -0.44
C PRO A 69 -7.09 19.15 -1.30
N TYR A 70 -7.25 19.21 -2.64
CA TYR A 70 -6.62 18.26 -3.55
C TYR A 70 -5.10 18.38 -3.51
N GLN A 71 -4.58 19.60 -3.57
CA GLN A 71 -3.15 19.87 -3.47
C GLN A 71 -2.56 19.27 -2.18
N GLN A 72 -3.17 19.56 -1.03
CA GLN A 72 -2.74 19.04 0.27
C GLN A 72 -2.81 17.51 0.34
N GLY A 73 -3.89 16.92 -0.20
CA GLY A 73 -4.03 15.48 -0.29
C GLY A 73 -2.90 14.87 -1.11
N TRP A 74 -2.62 15.43 -2.28
CA TRP A 74 -1.57 14.97 -3.18
C TRP A 74 -0.18 15.00 -2.54
N ASP A 75 0.20 16.12 -1.92
CA ASP A 75 1.48 16.23 -1.24
C ASP A 75 1.62 15.20 -0.09
N ALA A 76 0.55 15.02 0.70
CA ALA A 76 0.52 14.05 1.78
C ALA A 76 0.63 12.60 1.28
N GLY A 77 -0.15 12.24 0.25
CA GLY A 77 -0.13 10.91 -0.35
C GLY A 77 1.22 10.58 -0.97
N TYR A 78 1.82 11.53 -1.68
CA TYR A 78 3.14 11.41 -2.27
C TYR A 78 4.20 11.13 -1.20
N ALA A 79 4.29 11.98 -0.18
CA ALA A 79 5.28 11.86 0.89
C ALA A 79 5.15 10.53 1.65
N GLN A 80 3.92 10.08 1.92
CA GLN A 80 3.68 8.82 2.62
C GLN A 80 4.12 7.62 1.77
N CYS A 81 3.75 7.57 0.50
CA CYS A 81 3.99 6.39 -0.33
C CYS A 81 5.41 6.31 -0.90
N VAL A 82 6.13 7.43 -1.02
CA VAL A 82 7.59 7.41 -1.24
C VAL A 82 8.29 6.70 -0.08
N GLN A 83 7.97 7.06 1.17
CA GLN A 83 8.60 6.43 2.34
C GLN A 83 8.29 4.94 2.43
N VAL A 84 7.04 4.54 2.12
CA VAL A 84 6.65 3.12 2.09
C VAL A 84 7.43 2.39 1.01
N ALA A 85 7.46 2.90 -0.22
CA ALA A 85 8.15 2.26 -1.33
C ALA A 85 9.67 2.16 -1.08
N GLN A 86 10.31 3.19 -0.50
CA GLN A 86 11.73 3.14 -0.11
C GLN A 86 12.00 2.07 0.94
N ARG A 87 11.13 1.93 1.95
CA ARG A 87 11.28 0.88 2.96
C ARG A 87 11.10 -0.50 2.34
N GLU A 88 10.14 -0.68 1.44
CA GLU A 88 9.93 -1.94 0.74
C GLU A 88 11.14 -2.32 -0.12
N GLU A 89 11.71 -1.36 -0.86
CA GLU A 89 12.93 -1.59 -1.64
C GLU A 89 14.11 -1.99 -0.75
N GLN A 90 14.31 -1.28 0.36
CA GLN A 90 15.37 -1.59 1.32
C GLN A 90 15.17 -2.99 1.94
N GLN A 91 13.94 -3.35 2.31
CA GLN A 91 13.62 -4.67 2.83
C GLN A 91 13.92 -5.76 1.80
N ARG A 92 13.50 -5.58 0.55
CA ARG A 92 13.80 -6.52 -0.55
C ARG A 92 15.29 -6.73 -0.75
N PHE A 93 16.07 -5.65 -0.71
CA PHE A 93 17.52 -5.74 -0.80
C PHE A 93 18.11 -6.57 0.37
N MET A 94 17.69 -6.31 1.60
CA MET A 94 18.18 -7.03 2.77
C MET A 94 17.78 -8.50 2.76
N ASP A 95 16.57 -8.81 2.30
CA ASP A 95 16.09 -10.19 2.13
C ASP A 95 16.94 -10.94 1.09
N GLN A 96 17.20 -10.32 -0.06
CA GLN A 96 18.06 -10.91 -1.09
C GLN A 96 19.49 -11.17 -0.58
N VAL A 97 20.05 -10.25 0.20
CA VAL A 97 21.39 -10.44 0.81
C VAL A 97 21.38 -11.62 1.78
N ARG A 98 20.34 -11.75 2.61
CA ARG A 98 20.19 -12.87 3.55
C ARG A 98 20.10 -14.21 2.80
N GLU A 99 19.23 -14.30 1.79
CA GLU A 99 19.04 -15.50 0.99
C GLU A 99 20.33 -15.94 0.28
N ASN A 100 21.08 -14.99 -0.30
CA ASN A 100 22.36 -15.29 -0.94
C ASN A 100 23.39 -15.87 0.04
N ARG A 101 23.44 -15.33 1.27
CA ARG A 101 24.35 -15.81 2.32
C ARG A 101 23.97 -17.23 2.75
N GLU A 102 22.69 -17.48 3.03
CA GLU A 102 22.18 -18.80 3.42
C GLU A 102 22.44 -19.84 2.33
N GLY A 103 22.21 -19.48 1.06
CA GLY A 103 22.52 -20.35 -0.08
C GLY A 103 24.01 -20.70 -0.19
N ALA A 104 24.90 -19.72 0.01
CA ALA A 104 26.34 -19.96 -0.01
C ALA A 104 26.80 -20.89 1.13
N GLU A 105 26.24 -20.71 2.33
CA GLU A 105 26.50 -21.57 3.48
C GLU A 105 26.03 -23.01 3.21
N GLN A 106 24.84 -23.17 2.66
CA GLN A 106 24.29 -24.48 2.32
C GLN A 106 25.13 -25.21 1.25
N LEU A 107 25.62 -24.50 0.24
CA LEU A 107 26.53 -25.06 -0.77
C LEU A 107 27.84 -25.54 -0.15
N HIS A 108 28.39 -24.77 0.79
CA HIS A 108 29.60 -25.14 1.52
C HIS A 108 29.39 -26.38 2.42
N LEU A 109 28.26 -26.49 3.09
CA LEU A 109 27.94 -27.69 3.88
C LEU A 109 27.79 -28.93 3.00
N ARG A 110 27.18 -28.77 1.81
CA ARG A 110 27.02 -29.85 0.83
C ARG A 110 28.36 -30.31 0.23
N SER A 111 29.33 -29.41 0.04
CA SER A 111 30.65 -29.78 -0.47
C SER A 111 31.47 -30.58 0.54
N LYS A 112 31.34 -30.27 1.85
CA LYS A 112 32.01 -31.02 2.93
C LYS A 112 31.45 -32.42 3.17
N THR A 113 30.21 -32.67 2.76
CA THR A 113 29.52 -33.96 2.97
C THR A 113 29.65 -34.93 1.79
N ARG A 114 30.35 -34.53 0.73
CA ARG A 114 30.70 -35.38 -0.43
C ARG A 114 32.19 -35.74 -0.36
#